data_AF-A0AB34ZBY5-F1
#
_entry.id   AF-A0AB34ZBY5-F1
#
_cell.length_a   1.000
_cell.length_b   1.000
_cell.length_c   1.000
_cell.angle_alpha   90.00
_cell.angle_beta   90.00
_cell.angle_gamma   90.00
#
_symmetry.space_group_name_H-M   'P 1'
#
loop_
_entity.id
_entity.type
_entity.pdbx_description
1 polymer ?
#
loop_
_entity_poly.entity_id
_entity_poly.type
_entity_poly.pdbx_seq_one_letter_code
_entity_poly.pdbx_strand_id
1 'polypeptide(L)'
;MRLQFCLLALAMTFAPHALAKGPSTALSDANIRTLLIQQSINAYPGNCPCPYNAARNGSSCGGRSAYSRGGGYAPLCYPKDVTKAMIADYRAGAQ
;
A
#
# COMPACT_ATOMS: atom_id res chain seq x y z
N MET A 1 43.89 16.75 -11.22
CA MET A 1 44.80 15.85 -11.97
C MET A 1 45.35 14.85 -10.97
N ARG A 2 45.18 13.53 -11.06
CA ARG A 2 45.20 12.60 -12.22
C ARG A 2 44.21 11.46 -11.88
N LEU A 3 43.03 11.35 -12.49
CA LEU A 3 42.76 10.78 -13.81
C LEU A 3 43.72 9.63 -14.18
N GLN A 4 43.43 8.43 -13.67
CA GLN A 4 44.00 7.19 -14.20
C GLN A 4 42.84 6.27 -14.64
N PHE A 5 42.39 6.50 -15.86
CA PHE A 5 41.64 5.56 -16.67
C PHE A 5 42.60 4.47 -17.17
N CYS A 6 42.25 3.20 -16.97
CA CYS A 6 42.63 2.06 -17.81
C CYS A 6 41.68 0.90 -17.44
N LEU A 7 40.55 0.76 -18.14
CA LEU A 7 40.42 -0.14 -19.29
C LEU A 7 40.78 -1.60 -18.97
N LEU A 8 39.77 -2.37 -18.58
CA LEU A 8 39.65 -3.78 -18.96
C LEU A 8 38.16 -4.09 -19.11
N ALA A 9 37.77 -4.21 -20.38
CA ALA A 9 36.47 -4.61 -20.83
C ALA A 9 36.18 -6.06 -20.38
N LEU A 10 35.04 -6.28 -19.76
CA LEU A 10 34.34 -7.55 -19.88
C LEU A 10 32.91 -7.24 -20.28
N ALA A 11 32.63 -7.48 -21.55
CA ALA A 11 31.32 -7.35 -22.16
C ALA A 11 30.31 -8.20 -21.39
N MET A 12 29.56 -7.60 -20.47
CA MET A 12 28.31 -8.15 -19.99
C MET A 12 27.32 -8.04 -21.15
N THR A 13 27.13 -9.16 -21.83
CA THR A 13 26.08 -9.36 -22.82
C THR A 13 24.74 -8.94 -22.20
N PHE A 14 24.24 -7.79 -22.62
CA PHE A 14 22.86 -7.39 -22.37
C PHE A 14 21.97 -8.40 -23.10
N ALA A 15 21.62 -9.49 -22.41
CA ALA A 15 20.50 -10.31 -22.82
C ALA A 15 19.27 -9.39 -22.82
N PRO A 16 18.55 -9.21 -23.94
CA PRO A 16 17.28 -8.53 -23.91
C PRO A 16 16.40 -9.34 -22.97
N HIS A 17 16.07 -8.77 -21.83
CA HIS A 17 15.08 -9.34 -20.92
C HIS A 17 13.78 -9.25 -21.69
N ALA A 18 13.43 -10.32 -22.41
CA ALA A 18 12.13 -10.47 -23.00
C ALA A 18 11.14 -10.36 -21.85
N LEU A 19 10.43 -9.24 -21.81
CA LEU A 19 9.28 -9.02 -20.95
C LEU A 19 8.21 -10.02 -21.41
N ALA A 20 8.33 -11.26 -20.94
CA ALA A 20 7.25 -12.21 -20.96
C ALA A 20 6.14 -11.59 -20.12
N LYS A 21 5.15 -10.99 -20.78
CA LYS A 21 3.89 -10.60 -20.17
C LYS A 21 3.14 -11.89 -19.86
N GLY A 22 3.59 -12.58 -18.80
CA GLY A 22 2.86 -13.68 -18.21
C GLY A 22 1.46 -13.21 -17.78
N PRO A 23 0.53 -14.13 -17.52
CA PRO A 23 -0.78 -13.77 -17.02
C PRO A 23 -0.61 -13.01 -15.71
N SER A 24 -0.72 -11.68 -15.77
CA SER A 24 -0.84 -10.84 -14.60
C SER A 24 -2.16 -11.24 -13.95
N THR A 25 -2.07 -12.06 -12.90
CA THR A 25 -3.18 -12.39 -12.00
C THR A 25 -3.66 -11.08 -11.40
N ALA A 26 -4.59 -10.43 -12.09
CA ALA A 26 -5.18 -9.19 -11.64
C ALA A 26 -5.77 -9.43 -10.25
N LEU A 27 -5.40 -8.60 -9.28
CA LEU A 27 -5.91 -8.71 -7.91
C LEU A 27 -7.44 -8.67 -7.92
N SER A 28 -8.06 -9.50 -7.08
CA SER A 28 -9.50 -9.46 -6.85
C SER A 28 -9.90 -8.16 -6.14
N ASP A 29 -11.16 -7.77 -6.27
CA ASP A 29 -11.69 -6.61 -5.55
C ASP A 29 -11.53 -6.78 -4.03
N ALA A 30 -11.70 -8.00 -3.50
CA ALA A 30 -11.48 -8.27 -2.08
C ALA A 30 -10.03 -7.98 -1.65
N ASN A 31 -9.05 -8.38 -2.47
CA ASN A 31 -7.64 -8.11 -2.17
C ASN A 31 -7.34 -6.61 -2.25
N ILE A 32 -7.89 -5.90 -3.25
CA ILE A 32 -7.72 -4.45 -3.37
C ILE A 32 -8.35 -3.72 -2.17
N ARG A 33 -9.53 -4.15 -1.70
CA ARG A 33 -10.14 -3.59 -0.48
C ARG A 33 -9.21 -3.73 0.72
N THR A 34 -8.64 -4.91 0.92
CA THR A 34 -7.68 -5.17 2.01
C THR A 34 -6.46 -4.27 1.92
N LEU A 35 -5.88 -4.10 0.72
CA LEU A 35 -4.73 -3.24 0.50
C LEU A 35 -5.04 -1.76 0.81
N LEU A 36 -6.19 -1.26 0.35
CA LEU A 36 -6.60 0.12 0.60
C LEU A 36 -6.88 0.39 2.09
N ILE A 37 -7.50 -0.57 2.79
CA ILE A 37 -7.69 -0.49 4.25
C ILE A 37 -6.33 -0.45 4.94
N GLN A 38 -5.40 -1.33 4.56
CA GLN A 38 -4.06 -1.36 5.16
C GLN A 38 -3.29 -0.06 4.91
N GLN A 39 -3.35 0.49 3.70
CA GLN A 39 -2.75 1.78 3.36
C GLN A 39 -3.34 2.90 4.21
N SER A 40 -4.67 2.94 4.36
CA SER A 40 -5.33 3.94 5.21
C SER A 40 -4.94 3.83 6.68
N ILE A 41 -4.79 2.62 7.21
CA ILE A 41 -4.33 2.37 8.58
C ILE A 41 -2.88 2.84 8.75
N ASN A 42 -2.01 2.53 7.79
CA ASN A 42 -0.58 2.88 7.84
C ASN A 42 -0.36 4.39 7.71
N ALA A 43 -1.20 5.10 6.95
CA ALA A 43 -1.12 6.54 6.78
C ALA A 43 -1.58 7.33 8.02
N TYR A 44 -2.25 6.68 8.97
CA TYR A 44 -2.74 7.36 10.17
C TYR A 44 -1.60 7.60 11.18
N PRO A 45 -1.34 8.86 11.58
CA PRO A 45 -0.13 9.22 12.33
C PRO A 45 -0.17 8.85 13.83
N GLY A 46 -1.28 8.27 14.30
CA GLY A 46 -1.54 8.06 15.71
C GLY A 46 -1.84 6.61 16.06
N ASN A 47 -2.17 6.41 17.34
CA ASN A 47 -2.71 5.14 17.78
C ASN A 47 -4.23 5.10 17.56
N CYS A 48 -4.77 3.90 17.36
CA CYS A 48 -6.18 3.65 17.17
C CYS A 48 -6.82 4.27 15.91
N PRO A 49 -6.35 3.93 14.68
CA PRO A 49 -7.08 4.28 13.47
C PRO A 49 -8.46 3.59 13.44
N CYS A 50 -8.51 2.26 13.61
CA CYS A 50 -9.75 1.48 13.54
C CYS A 50 -10.16 0.85 14.88
N PRO A 51 -11.45 0.46 15.04
CA PRO A 51 -11.96 -0.07 16.31
C PRO A 51 -11.26 -1.34 16.77
N TYR A 52 -10.82 -2.17 15.81
CA TYR A 52 -10.16 -3.45 16.07
C TYR A 52 -8.64 -3.35 16.27
N ASN A 53 -8.02 -2.19 16.07
CA ASN A 53 -6.62 -2.01 16.41
C ASN A 53 -6.41 -2.13 17.93
N ALA A 54 -5.20 -2.50 18.33
CA ALA A 54 -4.79 -2.52 19.73
C ALA A 54 -4.34 -1.13 20.18
N ALA A 55 -4.79 -0.71 21.36
CA ALA A 55 -4.27 0.42 22.09
C ALA A 55 -2.90 0.08 22.71
N ARG A 56 -2.19 1.10 23.23
CA ARG A 56 -0.84 0.92 23.83
C ARG A 56 -0.80 -0.09 24.99
N ASN A 57 -1.92 -0.28 25.67
CA ASN A 57 -2.07 -1.23 26.77
C ASN A 57 -2.60 -2.61 26.32
N GLY A 58 -2.65 -2.88 25.01
CA GLY A 58 -3.12 -4.15 24.45
C GLY A 58 -4.65 -4.30 24.34
N SER A 59 -5.44 -3.39 24.93
CA SER A 59 -6.91 -3.40 24.78
C SER A 59 -7.33 -3.01 23.36
N SER A 60 -8.53 -3.40 22.91
CA SER A 60 -9.06 -2.92 21.63
C SER A 60 -9.36 -1.42 21.69
N CYS A 61 -9.14 -0.72 20.58
CA CYS A 61 -9.40 0.72 20.50
C CYS A 61 -10.88 1.03 20.66
N GLY A 62 -11.76 0.23 20.04
CA GLY A 62 -13.21 0.36 20.11
C GLY A 62 -13.67 1.77 19.76
N GLY A 63 -14.55 2.33 20.60
CA GLY A 63 -15.08 3.69 20.45
C GLY A 63 -14.05 4.81 20.54
N ARG A 64 -12.80 4.53 20.93
CA ARG A 64 -11.71 5.52 20.97
C ARG A 64 -11.00 5.68 19.63
N SER A 65 -11.32 4.84 18.65
CA SER A 65 -10.70 4.89 17.32
C SER A 65 -11.08 6.15 16.55
N ALA A 66 -10.22 6.61 15.65
CA ALA A 66 -10.51 7.74 14.76
C ALA A 66 -11.79 7.48 13.94
N TYR A 67 -11.93 6.25 13.43
CA TYR A 67 -13.13 5.78 12.75
C TYR A 67 -14.41 5.96 13.58
N SER A 68 -14.38 5.60 14.88
CA SER A 68 -15.58 5.67 15.74
C SER A 68 -15.86 7.04 16.32
N ARG A 69 -14.83 7.82 16.65
CA ARG A 69 -14.98 9.12 17.33
C ARG A 69 -15.53 10.20 16.40
N GLY A 70 -15.22 10.12 15.11
CA GLY A 70 -15.52 11.19 14.15
C GLY A 70 -14.74 12.47 14.43
N GLY A 71 -14.92 13.49 13.59
CA GLY A 71 -14.40 14.85 13.83
C GLY A 71 -12.97 15.14 13.36
N GLY A 72 -12.44 14.37 12.41
CA GLY A 72 -11.13 14.65 11.80
C GLY A 72 -10.72 13.57 10.81
N TYR A 73 -9.75 12.75 11.20
CA TYR A 73 -9.32 11.60 10.40
C TYR A 73 -10.45 10.57 10.25
N ALA A 74 -10.70 10.15 9.01
CA ALA A 74 -11.67 9.12 8.65
C ALA A 74 -10.98 7.95 7.92
N PRO A 75 -10.23 7.08 8.66
CA PRO A 75 -9.56 5.96 8.05
C PRO A 75 -10.56 4.92 7.52
N LEU A 76 -10.16 4.19 6.48
CA LEU A 76 -10.86 3.00 6.00
C LEU A 76 -10.58 1.84 6.95
N CYS A 77 -11.63 1.19 7.43
CA CYS A 77 -11.50 0.12 8.42
C CYS A 77 -12.21 -1.17 8.00
N TYR A 78 -13.20 -1.09 7.12
CA TYR A 78 -13.99 -2.23 6.69
C TYR A 78 -14.11 -2.28 5.18
N PRO A 79 -14.33 -3.48 4.60
CA PRO A 79 -14.50 -3.62 3.15
C PRO A 79 -15.57 -2.70 2.57
N LYS A 80 -16.65 -2.43 3.33
CA LYS A 80 -17.75 -1.54 2.93
C LYS A 80 -17.33 -0.06 2.78
N ASP A 81 -16.24 0.35 3.44
CA ASP A 81 -15.73 1.72 3.36
C ASP A 81 -15.01 1.96 2.03
N VAL A 82 -14.64 0.88 1.32
CA VAL A 82 -13.98 0.92 0.02
C VAL A 82 -15.03 0.89 -1.09
N THR A 83 -15.09 1.98 -1.87
CA THR A 83 -16.01 2.08 -3.00
C THR A 83 -15.46 1.40 -4.26
N LYS A 84 -16.35 1.17 -5.24
CA LYS A 84 -15.91 0.68 -6.57
C LYS A 84 -15.01 1.67 -7.29
N ALA A 85 -15.21 2.97 -7.08
CA ALA A 85 -14.35 4.01 -7.66
C ALA A 85 -12.92 3.91 -7.14
N MET A 86 -12.74 3.73 -5.83
CA MET A 86 -11.41 3.55 -5.23
C MET A 86 -10.68 2.30 -5.76
N ILE A 87 -11.43 1.22 -6.04
CA ILE A 87 -10.88 0.01 -6.67
C ILE A 87 -10.47 0.30 -8.13
N ALA A 88 -11.28 1.06 -8.86
CA ALA A 88 -10.95 1.47 -10.22
C ALA A 88 -9.69 2.37 -10.25
N ASP A 89 -9.59 3.34 -9.34
CA ASP A 89 -8.43 4.22 -9.19
C ASP A 89 -7.16 3.41 -8.86
N TYR A 90 -7.27 2.39 -8.00
CA TYR A 90 -6.16 1.46 -7.72
C TYR A 90 -5.69 0.75 -8.98
N ARG A 91 -6.63 0.23 -9.78
CA ARG A 91 -6.28 -0.47 -11.03
C ARG A 91 -5.70 0.48 -12.09
N ALA A 92 -6.10 1.74 -12.07
CA ALA A 92 -5.57 2.79 -12.93
C ALA A 92 -4.20 3.32 -12.46
N GLY A 93 -3.75 2.97 -11.26
CA GLY A 93 -2.50 3.48 -10.66
C GLY A 93 -2.61 4.94 -10.21
N ALA A 94 -3.80 5.43 -9.91
CA ALA A 94 -4.09 6.83 -9.58
C ALA A 94 -4.03 7.13 -8.06
N GLN A 95 -3.19 6.41 -7.31
CA GLN A 95 -3.15 6.41 -5.84
C GLN A 95 -1.78 6.68 -5.25
#